data_AF-L7FN19-F1
#
_entry.id   AF-L7FN19-F1
#
_cell.length_a   1.000
_cell.length_b   1.000
_cell.length_c   1.000
_cell.angle_alpha   90.00
_cell.angle_beta   90.00
_cell.angle_gamma   90.00
#
_symmetry.space_group_name_H-M   'P 1'
#
loop_
_entity.id
_entity.type
_entity.pdbx_description
1 polymer ?
#
loop_
_entity_poly.entity_id
_entity_poly.type
_entity_poly.pdbx_seq_one_letter_code
_entity_poly.pdbx_strand_id
1 'polypeptide(L)'
;MARLEPFYLRNVVLYLPKLSDLATFVCINKKSCDVSQSLYINPFNLPQIIPIQKIVTLFPKLETLYLPYKVDYDLSFLENLNTFIIELRRNYKTPKSQGPSKSVTSLLSTEWFPKRVRKLRIFEEEVYTFADNISKYVQLKTVTFGFKENDYMEDFIKIITHKTLRTVTFSAAACNANLISAIDFSDLSDTQFNIQFFAAFNSELSIEIVEKLSKLPPNVCVYISYLSDTILDSLYKTKNITYLPFLSEKELYRTVTKVLNKNLNDKNLFSFMQKALPKVIQVVKDFTQQDEKTSVIKVNFTNLKEEFCMEIVVLYKVRFVELIMSKTVKILKTR
;
A
#
# COMPACT_ATOMS: atom_id res chain seq x y z
N MET A 1 22.15 -31.18 -16.44
CA MET A 1 22.34 -30.50 -15.13
C MET A 1 21.31 -29.38 -15.00
N ALA A 2 20.37 -29.49 -14.06
CA ALA A 2 19.26 -28.54 -13.90
C ALA A 2 19.73 -27.24 -13.20
N ARG A 3 20.22 -26.26 -13.98
CA ARG A 3 20.68 -24.96 -13.48
C ARG A 3 19.61 -24.18 -12.70
N LEU A 4 18.33 -24.49 -12.91
CA LEU A 4 17.18 -23.80 -12.28
C LEU A 4 16.76 -24.40 -10.93
N GLU A 5 17.16 -25.63 -10.63
CA GLU A 5 16.71 -26.33 -9.43
C GLU A 5 17.11 -25.61 -8.13
N PRO A 6 18.35 -25.10 -7.96
CA PRO A 6 18.70 -24.31 -6.78
C PRO A 6 17.90 -23.00 -6.67
N PHE A 7 17.55 -22.37 -7.79
CA PHE A 7 16.71 -21.16 -7.79
C PHE A 7 15.28 -21.48 -7.33
N TYR A 8 14.71 -22.57 -7.84
CA TYR A 8 13.38 -23.02 -7.42
C TYR A 8 13.35 -23.34 -5.92
N LEU A 9 14.34 -24.10 -5.43
CA LEU A 9 14.43 -24.46 -4.02
C LEU A 9 14.60 -23.24 -3.12
N ARG A 10 15.41 -22.24 -3.52
CA ARG A 10 15.49 -20.97 -2.78
C ARG A 10 14.14 -20.26 -2.68
N ASN A 11 13.39 -20.19 -3.78
CA ASN A 11 12.04 -19.63 -3.75
C ASN A 11 11.13 -20.39 -2.79
N VAL A 12 11.13 -21.73 -2.83
CA VAL A 12 10.36 -22.55 -1.88
C VAL A 12 10.68 -22.15 -0.44
N VAL A 13 11.97 -22.10 -0.08
CA VAL A 13 12.40 -21.74 1.29
C VAL A 13 11.92 -20.35 1.69
N LEU A 14 11.96 -19.37 0.78
CA LEU A 14 11.52 -18.00 1.06
C LEU A 14 10.02 -17.89 1.38
N TYR A 15 9.21 -18.81 0.86
CA TYR A 15 7.75 -18.83 1.04
C TYR A 15 7.26 -19.82 2.11
N LEU A 16 8.17 -20.57 2.75
CA LEU A 16 7.78 -21.44 3.87
C LEU A 16 7.17 -20.61 5.01
N PRO A 17 5.96 -20.97 5.49
CA PRO A 17 5.22 -20.11 6.41
C PRO A 17 5.73 -20.19 7.85
N LYS A 18 6.27 -21.34 8.28
CA LYS A 18 6.73 -21.55 9.67
C LYS A 18 8.18 -21.99 9.75
N LEU A 19 8.80 -21.73 10.90
CA LEU A 19 10.13 -22.23 11.22
C LEU A 19 10.19 -23.77 11.24
N SER A 20 9.10 -24.43 11.65
CA SER A 20 8.98 -25.90 11.59
C SER A 20 9.12 -26.44 10.18
N ASP A 21 8.53 -25.75 9.21
CA ASP A 21 8.54 -26.18 7.81
C ASP A 21 9.95 -26.02 7.23
N LEU A 22 10.64 -24.94 7.62
CA LEU A 22 12.06 -24.74 7.30
C LEU A 22 12.94 -25.84 7.92
N ALA A 23 12.71 -26.19 9.18
CA ALA A 23 13.47 -27.24 9.85
C ALA A 23 13.27 -28.60 9.15
N THR A 24 12.02 -28.95 8.83
CA THR A 24 11.70 -30.14 8.04
C THR A 24 12.40 -30.11 6.68
N PHE A 25 12.36 -28.97 5.98
CA PHE A 25 13.00 -28.82 4.67
C PHE A 25 14.51 -29.03 4.73
N VAL A 26 15.20 -28.41 5.69
CA VAL A 26 16.65 -28.57 5.90
C VAL A 26 17.04 -30.02 6.17
N CYS A 27 16.18 -30.78 6.84
CA CYS A 27 16.41 -32.20 7.15
C CYS A 27 16.13 -33.17 5.99
N ILE A 28 15.54 -32.73 4.87
CA ILE A 28 15.23 -33.63 3.74
C ILE A 28 16.50 -34.23 3.14
N ASN A 29 17.51 -33.40 2.86
CA ASN A 29 18.81 -33.83 2.36
C ASN A 29 19.84 -32.67 2.44
N LYS A 30 21.11 -32.99 2.17
CA LYS A 30 22.22 -32.03 2.17
C LYS A 30 21.95 -30.82 1.27
N LYS A 31 21.36 -31.02 0.09
CA LYS A 31 21.08 -29.93 -0.86
C LYS A 31 20.05 -28.95 -0.32
N SER A 32 19.00 -29.42 0.35
CA SER A 32 18.01 -28.56 1.01
C SER A 32 18.63 -27.73 2.15
N CYS A 33 19.56 -28.33 2.91
CA CYS A 33 20.36 -27.62 3.91
C CYS A 33 21.24 -26.54 3.27
N ASP A 34 22.04 -26.90 2.26
CA ASP A 34 22.95 -25.99 1.56
C ASP A 34 22.19 -24.82 0.92
N VAL A 35 21.01 -25.08 0.33
CA VAL A 35 20.13 -24.04 -0.23
C VAL A 35 19.70 -23.06 0.84
N SER A 36 19.24 -23.55 2.00
CA SER A 36 18.74 -22.73 3.09
C SER A 36 19.84 -21.84 3.69
N GLN A 37 21.04 -22.39 3.87
CA GLN A 37 22.20 -21.63 4.35
C GLN A 37 22.78 -20.65 3.31
N SER A 38 22.41 -20.82 2.03
CA SER A 38 22.84 -19.95 0.92
C SER A 38 21.96 -18.73 0.68
N LEU A 39 20.94 -18.50 1.50
CA LEU A 39 20.03 -17.38 1.34
C LEU A 39 20.69 -16.05 1.73
N TYR A 40 20.61 -15.07 0.83
CA TYR A 40 21.06 -13.70 1.04
C TYR A 40 19.99 -12.81 1.67
N ILE A 41 18.75 -13.30 1.74
CA ILE A 41 17.61 -12.61 2.34
C ILE A 41 16.83 -13.57 3.25
N ASN A 42 16.22 -13.07 4.31
CA ASN A 42 15.46 -13.94 5.20
C ASN A 42 14.10 -14.35 4.59
N PRO A 43 13.54 -15.52 4.95
CA PRO A 43 12.21 -15.92 4.51
C PRO A 43 11.12 -14.93 4.91
N PHE A 44 10.08 -14.82 4.07
CA PHE A 44 9.13 -13.70 4.10
C PHE A 44 8.32 -13.62 5.40
N ASN A 45 7.86 -14.76 5.91
CA ASN A 45 6.98 -14.83 7.07
C ASN A 45 7.74 -14.94 8.40
N LEU A 46 9.02 -15.32 8.35
CA LEU A 46 9.77 -15.69 9.55
C LEU A 46 9.95 -14.55 10.56
N PRO A 47 10.27 -13.29 10.15
CA PRO A 47 10.42 -12.19 11.10
C PRO A 47 9.15 -11.79 11.84
N GLN A 48 7.98 -12.26 11.39
CA GLN A 48 6.71 -11.95 12.06
C GLN A 48 6.55 -12.70 13.38
N ILE A 49 7.25 -13.83 13.55
CA ILE A 49 7.10 -14.75 14.69
C ILE A 49 8.44 -14.99 15.39
N ILE A 50 9.54 -14.97 14.63
CA ILE A 50 10.87 -15.32 15.12
C ILE A 50 11.72 -14.07 15.33
N PRO A 51 12.40 -13.91 16.48
CA PRO A 51 13.32 -12.80 16.72
C PRO A 51 14.44 -12.73 15.68
N ILE A 52 14.79 -11.52 15.27
CA ILE A 52 15.82 -11.25 14.24
C ILE A 52 17.16 -11.87 14.63
N GLN A 53 17.53 -11.84 15.91
CA GLN A 53 18.77 -12.45 16.38
C GLN A 53 18.86 -13.94 16.00
N LYS A 54 17.76 -14.69 16.18
CA LYS A 54 17.68 -16.09 15.79
C LYS A 54 17.71 -16.27 14.26
N ILE A 55 17.07 -15.38 13.51
CA ILE A 55 17.11 -15.40 12.04
C ILE A 55 18.55 -15.23 11.54
N VAL A 56 19.28 -14.26 12.09
CA VAL A 56 20.69 -14.02 11.72
C VAL A 56 21.56 -15.25 11.99
N THR A 57 21.34 -15.96 13.09
CA THR A 57 22.06 -17.22 13.37
C THR A 57 21.71 -18.34 12.39
N LEU A 58 20.44 -18.43 11.97
CA LEU A 58 19.98 -19.49 11.05
C LEU A 58 20.44 -19.29 9.61
N PHE A 59 20.69 -18.06 9.19
CA PHE A 59 21.04 -17.71 7.82
C PHE A 59 22.36 -16.92 7.78
N PRO A 60 23.51 -17.62 7.79
CA PRO A 60 24.82 -16.97 7.95
C PRO A 60 25.27 -16.13 6.75
N LYS A 61 24.64 -16.32 5.57
CA LYS A 61 24.95 -15.57 4.34
C LYS A 61 23.98 -14.41 4.07
N LEU A 62 23.19 -14.00 5.06
CA LEU A 62 22.30 -12.85 4.89
C LEU A 62 23.07 -11.58 4.52
N GLU A 63 22.58 -10.88 3.52
CA GLU A 63 23.07 -9.55 3.10
C GLU A 63 21.96 -8.51 3.23
N THR A 64 20.69 -8.91 3.03
CA THR A 64 19.52 -8.05 3.24
C THR A 64 18.63 -8.62 4.33
N LEU A 65 18.32 -7.78 5.32
CA LEU A 65 17.44 -8.11 6.42
C LEU A 65 16.08 -7.40 6.25
N TYR A 66 15.03 -8.20 6.13
CA TYR A 66 13.65 -7.75 6.17
C TYR A 66 13.17 -7.72 7.62
N LEU A 67 13.00 -6.51 8.14
CA LEU A 67 12.44 -6.32 9.48
C LEU A 67 10.91 -6.38 9.44
N PRO A 68 10.28 -6.99 10.46
CA PRO A 68 8.83 -7.06 10.57
C PRO A 68 8.23 -5.70 10.92
N TYR A 69 6.90 -5.62 10.83
CA TYR A 69 6.12 -4.44 11.20
C TYR A 69 6.32 -3.99 12.67
N LYS A 70 6.38 -4.95 13.59
CA LYS A 70 6.52 -4.70 15.04
C LYS A 70 7.83 -5.27 15.52
N VAL A 71 8.66 -4.42 16.11
CA VAL A 71 9.89 -4.83 16.79
C VAL A 71 9.82 -4.29 18.21
N ASP A 72 9.41 -5.14 19.15
CA ASP A 72 9.21 -4.77 20.56
C ASP A 72 10.48 -4.95 21.41
N TYR A 73 11.65 -5.07 20.77
CA TYR A 73 12.93 -5.33 21.44
C TYR A 73 14.06 -4.55 20.79
N ASP A 74 15.18 -4.44 21.50
CA ASP A 74 16.35 -3.72 21.05
C ASP A 74 17.05 -4.44 19.87
N LEU A 75 17.38 -3.68 18.83
CA LEU A 75 18.12 -4.14 17.66
C LEU A 75 19.58 -3.66 17.65
N SER A 76 20.07 -3.05 18.71
CA SER A 76 21.46 -2.56 18.83
C SER A 76 22.51 -3.61 18.49
N PHE A 77 22.26 -4.90 18.74
CA PHE A 77 23.18 -5.98 18.37
C PHE A 77 23.49 -6.01 16.87
N LEU A 78 22.57 -5.51 16.01
CA LEU A 78 22.81 -5.40 14.58
C LEU A 78 23.93 -4.40 14.27
N GLU A 79 24.13 -3.37 15.10
CA GLU A 79 25.22 -2.40 14.96
C GLU A 79 26.58 -3.11 14.84
N ASN A 80 26.81 -4.13 15.66
CA ASN A 80 28.07 -4.88 15.68
C ASN A 80 28.26 -5.81 14.48
N LEU A 81 27.20 -6.13 13.73
CA LEU A 81 27.26 -7.10 12.65
C LEU A 81 27.62 -6.48 11.29
N ASN A 82 27.52 -5.16 11.14
CA ASN A 82 27.99 -4.32 10.01
C ASN A 82 27.72 -4.76 8.56
N THR A 83 27.00 -5.86 8.30
CA THR A 83 26.90 -6.50 6.98
C THR A 83 25.54 -6.35 6.31
N PHE A 84 24.48 -6.00 7.05
CA PHE A 84 23.13 -6.04 6.52
C PHE A 84 22.66 -4.72 5.94
N ILE A 85 22.08 -4.79 4.73
CA ILE A 85 21.16 -3.79 4.21
C ILE A 85 19.77 -4.05 4.80
N ILE A 86 19.09 -3.00 5.27
CA ILE A 86 17.78 -3.12 5.91
C ILE A 86 16.67 -2.71 4.94
N GLU A 87 15.64 -3.55 4.87
CA GLU A 87 14.37 -3.23 4.23
C GLU A 87 13.22 -3.43 5.24
N LEU A 88 12.61 -2.33 5.69
CA LEU A 88 11.53 -2.37 6.67
C LEU A 88 10.21 -2.66 5.97
N ARG A 89 9.65 -3.86 6.18
CA ARG A 89 8.41 -4.31 5.54
C ARG A 89 7.25 -4.21 6.53
N ARG A 90 6.46 -3.15 6.39
CA ARG A 90 5.30 -2.90 7.24
C ARG A 90 4.00 -3.38 6.56
N ASN A 91 3.22 -4.17 7.29
CA ASN A 91 1.92 -4.68 6.90
C ASN A 91 0.87 -4.15 7.89
N TYR A 92 -0.24 -3.61 7.40
CA TYR A 92 -1.17 -2.77 8.15
C TYR A 92 -2.17 -3.57 9.02
N LYS A 93 -1.86 -4.83 9.36
CA LYS A 93 -2.76 -5.72 10.12
C LYS A 93 -3.00 -5.29 11.58
N THR A 94 -2.46 -4.18 12.06
CA THR A 94 -2.71 -3.70 13.41
C THR A 94 -3.86 -2.70 13.46
N PRO A 95 -4.78 -2.85 14.43
CA PRO A 95 -5.84 -1.88 14.65
C PRO A 95 -5.25 -0.49 14.91
N LYS A 96 -5.99 0.55 14.48
CA LYS A 96 -5.67 1.99 14.62
C LYS A 96 -5.22 2.45 16.02
N SER A 97 -5.35 1.61 17.05
CA SER A 97 -4.95 1.86 18.43
C SER A 97 -3.49 1.48 18.75
N GLN A 98 -2.76 0.87 17.81
CA GLN A 98 -1.32 0.64 17.95
C GLN A 98 -0.62 1.47 16.86
N GLY A 99 -0.35 2.74 17.17
CA GLY A 99 0.59 3.56 16.41
C GLY A 99 1.96 2.85 16.26
N PRO A 100 2.92 3.44 15.54
CA PRO A 100 4.29 2.92 15.49
C PRO A 100 4.74 2.56 16.91
N SER A 101 5.30 1.36 17.08
CA SER A 101 5.90 1.04 18.37
C SER A 101 6.98 2.10 18.63
N LYS A 102 7.04 2.67 19.85
CA LYS A 102 8.04 3.69 20.22
C LYS A 102 9.47 3.29 19.81
N SER A 103 9.73 1.98 19.77
CA SER A 103 10.97 1.36 19.30
C SER A 103 11.27 1.62 17.82
N VAL A 104 10.28 1.68 16.93
CA VAL A 104 10.54 1.92 15.51
C VAL A 104 10.79 3.40 15.26
N THR A 105 10.02 4.30 15.87
CA THR A 105 10.28 5.73 15.79
C THR A 105 11.68 6.07 16.33
N SER A 106 12.10 5.46 17.45
CA SER A 106 13.44 5.68 17.99
C SER A 106 14.54 5.19 17.04
N LEU A 107 14.37 4.04 16.37
CA LEU A 107 15.32 3.52 15.38
C LEU A 107 15.61 4.53 14.26
N LEU A 108 14.61 5.29 13.81
CA LEU A 108 14.76 6.30 12.75
C LEU A 108 15.76 7.41 13.10
N SER A 109 15.99 7.64 14.40
CA SER A 109 16.88 8.68 14.91
C SER A 109 18.28 8.20 15.29
N THR A 110 18.48 6.88 15.42
CA THR A 110 19.77 6.29 15.83
C THR A 110 20.89 6.55 14.82
N GLU A 111 22.14 6.36 15.23
CA GLU A 111 23.29 6.57 14.34
C GLU A 111 23.57 5.41 13.37
N TRP A 112 23.23 4.19 13.76
CA TRP A 112 23.59 2.99 12.98
C TRP A 112 22.50 2.59 11.99
N PHE A 113 21.22 2.77 12.32
CA PHE A 113 20.11 2.27 11.52
C PHE A 113 19.94 3.04 10.19
N PRO A 114 19.84 4.38 10.16
CA PRO A 114 19.66 5.15 8.92
C PRO A 114 20.68 4.84 7.83
N LYS A 115 21.96 4.66 8.23
CA LYS A 115 23.08 4.42 7.31
C LYS A 115 22.97 3.09 6.54
N ARG A 116 22.07 2.19 6.97
CA ARG A 116 21.91 0.83 6.43
C ARG A 116 20.58 0.59 5.74
N VAL A 117 19.64 1.53 5.84
CA VAL A 117 18.30 1.36 5.27
C VAL A 117 18.33 1.67 3.78
N ARG A 118 17.93 0.70 2.96
CA ARG A 118 17.75 0.87 1.51
C ARG A 118 16.30 1.08 1.11
N LYS A 119 15.36 0.41 1.81
CA LYS A 119 13.92 0.59 1.59
C LYS A 119 13.20 0.80 2.90
N LEU A 120 12.37 1.84 2.94
CA LEU A 120 11.66 2.23 4.14
C LEU A 120 10.18 2.49 3.84
N ARG A 121 9.31 1.93 4.67
CA ARG A 121 7.92 2.35 4.76
C ARG A 121 7.67 2.96 6.14
N ILE A 122 7.16 4.18 6.18
CA ILE A 122 6.81 4.91 7.40
C ILE A 122 5.35 5.32 7.41
N PHE A 123 4.80 5.54 8.60
CA PHE A 123 3.45 6.05 8.80
C PHE A 123 3.46 7.51 9.23
N GLU A 124 2.27 8.12 9.25
CA GLU A 124 2.05 9.53 9.56
C GLU A 124 2.84 10.03 10.78
N GLU A 125 2.73 9.30 11.91
CA GLU A 125 3.39 9.67 13.18
C GLU A 125 4.93 9.67 13.12
N GLU A 126 5.52 9.08 12.09
CA GLU A 126 6.98 8.93 11.95
C GLU A 126 7.57 9.91 10.94
N VAL A 127 6.73 10.57 10.13
CA VAL A 127 7.16 11.47 9.05
C VAL A 127 8.09 12.55 9.60
N TYR A 128 7.70 13.19 10.70
CA TYR A 128 8.48 14.24 11.34
C TYR A 128 9.88 13.74 11.79
N THR A 129 9.92 12.65 12.57
CA THR A 129 11.20 12.08 13.04
C THR A 129 12.09 11.62 11.89
N PHE A 130 11.50 11.03 10.86
CA PHE A 130 12.21 10.60 9.67
C PHE A 130 12.78 11.80 8.89
N ALA A 131 11.96 12.83 8.66
CA ALA A 131 12.36 14.04 7.95
C ALA A 131 13.53 14.74 8.68
N ASP A 132 13.46 14.86 10.01
CA ASP A 132 14.54 15.42 10.83
C ASP A 132 15.88 14.68 10.66
N ASN A 133 15.83 13.36 10.51
CA ASN A 133 17.01 12.51 10.43
C ASN A 133 17.36 12.05 9.01
N ILE A 134 16.66 12.54 7.98
CA ILE A 134 16.75 11.97 6.63
C ILE A 134 18.16 12.05 6.03
N SER A 135 18.94 13.08 6.40
CA SER A 135 20.33 13.25 5.97
C SER A 135 21.26 12.09 6.38
N LYS A 136 20.89 11.32 7.42
CA LYS A 136 21.62 10.13 7.86
C LYS A 136 21.40 8.92 6.93
N TYR A 137 20.38 8.95 6.06
CA TYR A 137 19.96 7.84 5.21
C TYR A 137 20.74 7.73 3.90
N VAL A 138 22.05 7.51 3.99
CA VAL A 138 22.96 7.54 2.83
C VAL A 138 22.75 6.43 1.79
N GLN A 139 22.06 5.34 2.14
CA GLN A 139 21.79 4.20 1.25
C GLN A 139 20.31 4.11 0.81
N LEU A 140 19.45 5.03 1.23
CA LEU A 140 18.01 4.94 0.99
C LEU A 140 17.69 5.12 -0.49
N LYS A 141 17.01 4.14 -1.09
CA LYS A 141 16.61 4.15 -2.51
C LYS A 141 15.10 4.21 -2.69
N THR A 142 14.35 3.64 -1.76
CA THR A 142 12.89 3.58 -1.85
C THR A 142 12.26 4.02 -0.55
N VAL A 143 11.31 4.96 -0.62
CA VAL A 143 10.47 5.36 0.51
C VAL A 143 9.00 5.20 0.18
N THR A 144 8.20 4.78 1.16
CA THR A 144 6.74 4.75 1.07
C THR A 144 6.10 5.35 2.31
N PHE A 145 5.21 6.32 2.15
CA PHE A 145 4.59 7.02 3.28
C PHE A 145 3.24 7.65 2.94
N GLY A 146 2.48 8.03 3.96
CA GLY A 146 1.25 8.81 3.81
C GLY A 146 1.55 10.31 3.99
N PHE A 147 0.97 11.14 3.13
CA PHE A 147 1.03 12.59 3.20
C PHE A 147 -0.35 13.13 3.61
N LYS A 148 -0.40 13.87 4.72
CA LYS A 148 -1.63 14.43 5.28
C LYS A 148 -1.47 15.94 5.47
N GLU A 149 -2.41 16.68 4.87
CA GLU A 149 -2.62 18.13 5.03
C GLU A 149 -1.35 19.01 4.92
N ASN A 150 -1.49 20.32 5.12
CA ASN A 150 -0.45 21.30 4.78
C ASN A 150 0.68 21.39 5.81
N ASP A 151 0.43 20.97 7.05
CA ASP A 151 1.31 21.23 8.19
C ASP A 151 2.66 20.50 8.09
N TYR A 152 2.77 19.53 7.18
CA TYR A 152 3.99 18.75 6.94
C TYR A 152 4.61 19.00 5.57
N MET A 153 4.31 20.13 4.91
CA MET A 153 4.85 20.39 3.57
C MET A 153 6.38 20.48 3.55
N GLU A 154 7.01 21.11 4.55
CA GLU A 154 8.47 21.18 4.61
C GLU A 154 9.10 19.80 4.76
N ASP A 155 8.58 18.98 5.68
CA ASP A 155 9.00 17.59 5.87
C ASP A 155 8.79 16.75 4.60
N PHE A 156 7.64 16.92 3.95
CA PHE A 156 7.32 16.25 2.70
C PHE A 156 8.33 16.60 1.60
N ILE A 157 8.60 17.89 1.37
CA ILE A 157 9.57 18.35 0.37
C ILE A 157 10.97 17.83 0.72
N LYS A 158 11.38 17.92 1.99
CA LYS A 158 12.67 17.40 2.47
C LYS A 158 12.82 15.90 2.21
N ILE A 159 11.73 15.13 2.33
CA ILE A 159 11.69 13.71 2.02
C ILE A 159 11.83 13.46 0.53
N ILE A 160 10.99 14.06 -0.31
CA ILE A 160 10.94 13.73 -1.74
C ILE A 160 12.16 14.22 -2.52
N THR A 161 12.85 15.25 -2.02
CA THR A 161 14.07 15.82 -2.63
C THR A 161 15.35 15.10 -2.20
N HIS A 162 15.26 14.07 -1.36
CA HIS A 162 16.46 13.39 -0.86
C HIS A 162 17.25 12.70 -1.98
N LYS A 163 18.49 13.17 -2.21
CA LYS A 163 19.35 12.81 -3.35
C LYS A 163 19.60 11.33 -3.61
N THR A 164 19.45 10.47 -2.59
CA THR A 164 19.74 9.04 -2.75
C THR A 164 18.54 8.27 -3.30
N LEU A 165 17.34 8.83 -3.21
CA LEU A 165 16.10 8.19 -3.61
C LEU A 165 16.06 7.93 -5.11
N ARG A 166 15.44 6.82 -5.47
CA ARG A 166 15.16 6.39 -6.84
C ARG A 166 13.69 6.09 -7.05
N THR A 167 12.96 5.81 -5.97
CA THR A 167 11.52 5.59 -6.00
C THR A 167 10.86 6.16 -4.75
N VAL A 168 9.86 7.00 -4.95
CA VAL A 168 9.04 7.56 -3.88
C VAL A 168 7.59 7.21 -4.16
N THR A 169 6.98 6.46 -3.25
CA THR A 169 5.55 6.17 -3.29
C THR A 169 4.89 6.90 -2.14
N PHE A 170 3.91 7.75 -2.41
CA PHE A 170 3.17 8.36 -1.32
C PHE A 170 1.69 8.46 -1.61
N SER A 171 0.93 8.48 -0.53
CA SER A 171 -0.51 8.45 -0.54
C SER A 171 -1.03 9.79 -0.02
N ALA A 172 -2.02 10.39 -0.69
CA ALA A 172 -2.48 11.74 -0.41
C ALA A 172 -4.01 11.87 -0.55
N ALA A 173 -4.59 12.76 0.23
CA ALA A 173 -5.98 13.15 0.07
C ALA A 173 -6.18 13.96 -1.22
N ALA A 174 -7.35 13.83 -1.87
CA ALA A 174 -7.68 14.59 -3.07
C ALA A 174 -7.60 16.12 -2.87
N CYS A 175 -7.87 16.62 -1.66
CA CYS A 175 -7.70 18.04 -1.33
C CYS A 175 -6.25 18.54 -1.46
N ASN A 176 -5.25 17.66 -1.34
CA ASN A 176 -3.83 18.01 -1.46
C ASN A 176 -3.35 18.06 -2.92
N ALA A 177 -4.21 17.73 -3.89
CA ALA A 177 -3.80 17.60 -5.27
C ALA A 177 -3.33 18.92 -5.90
N ASN A 178 -3.90 20.05 -5.50
CA ASN A 178 -3.41 21.36 -5.95
C ASN A 178 -1.94 21.58 -5.56
N LEU A 179 -1.60 21.31 -4.31
CA LEU A 179 -0.23 21.48 -3.80
C LEU A 179 0.73 20.52 -4.50
N ILE A 180 0.34 19.25 -4.62
CA ILE A 180 1.16 18.24 -5.29
C ILE A 180 1.36 18.60 -6.77
N SER A 181 0.33 19.11 -7.45
CA SER A 181 0.41 19.51 -8.85
C SER A 181 1.31 20.73 -9.10
N ALA A 182 1.61 21.51 -8.05
CA ALA A 182 2.48 22.68 -8.13
C ALA A 182 3.98 22.34 -7.94
N ILE A 183 4.31 21.10 -7.61
CA ILE A 183 5.70 20.66 -7.44
C ILE A 183 6.33 20.41 -8.81
N ASP A 184 7.54 20.94 -9.02
CA ASP A 184 8.32 20.64 -10.21
C ASP A 184 9.03 19.28 -10.08
N PHE A 185 8.34 18.22 -10.48
CA PHE A 185 8.91 16.87 -10.52
C PHE A 185 9.95 16.69 -11.65
N SER A 186 10.07 17.66 -12.57
CA SER A 186 11.04 17.60 -13.67
C SER A 186 12.47 17.76 -13.14
N ASP A 187 12.64 18.63 -12.13
CA ASP A 187 13.91 18.79 -11.40
C ASP A 187 14.30 17.52 -10.61
N LEU A 188 13.36 16.60 -10.43
CA LEU A 188 13.53 15.32 -9.74
C LEU A 188 13.50 14.14 -10.73
N SER A 189 13.97 14.34 -11.97
CA SER A 189 13.92 13.34 -13.07
C SER A 189 14.58 12.00 -12.74
N ASP A 190 15.55 12.01 -11.84
CA ASP A 190 16.33 10.86 -11.36
C ASP A 190 15.55 9.94 -10.40
N THR A 191 14.34 10.35 -10.02
CA THR A 191 13.47 9.66 -9.06
C THR A 191 12.12 9.37 -9.70
N GLN A 192 11.67 8.12 -9.60
CA GLN A 192 10.31 7.72 -9.98
C GLN A 192 9.33 8.00 -8.84
N PHE A 193 8.26 8.72 -9.15
CA PHE A 193 7.17 9.03 -8.23
C PHE A 193 5.93 8.18 -8.54
N ASN A 194 5.35 7.65 -7.48
CA ASN A 194 4.08 6.94 -7.49
C ASN A 194 3.14 7.64 -6.50
N ILE A 195 2.23 8.45 -7.03
CA ILE A 195 1.33 9.29 -6.24
C ILE A 195 -0.01 8.60 -6.17
N GLN A 196 -0.58 8.51 -4.97
CA GLN A 196 -1.79 7.75 -4.76
C GLN A 196 -2.87 8.59 -4.08
N PHE A 197 -3.88 9.01 -4.85
CA PHE A 197 -4.96 9.87 -4.39
C PHE A 197 -6.19 9.10 -3.91
N PHE A 198 -6.75 9.56 -2.78
CA PHE A 198 -8.02 9.08 -2.25
C PHE A 198 -9.04 10.20 -2.05
N ALA A 199 -10.32 9.85 -2.15
CA ALA A 199 -11.40 10.74 -1.73
C ALA A 199 -11.36 10.91 -0.20
N ALA A 200 -10.97 12.11 0.24
CA ALA A 200 -11.06 12.57 1.62
C ALA A 200 -12.28 13.48 1.76
N PHE A 201 -13.12 13.27 2.79
CA PHE A 201 -14.26 14.13 3.12
C PHE A 201 -15.16 14.55 1.93
N ASN A 202 -15.45 13.64 0.99
CA ASN A 202 -16.22 13.90 -0.26
C ASN A 202 -15.56 14.89 -1.24
N SER A 203 -14.26 15.16 -1.10
CA SER A 203 -13.51 15.99 -2.04
C SER A 203 -13.14 15.16 -3.26
N GLU A 204 -13.58 15.63 -4.42
CA GLU A 204 -13.14 15.13 -5.72
C GLU A 204 -12.04 16.01 -6.29
N LEU A 205 -11.26 15.41 -7.18
CA LEU A 205 -10.42 16.18 -8.08
C LEU A 205 -11.34 16.93 -9.05
N SER A 206 -11.14 18.24 -9.15
CA SER A 206 -11.78 19.03 -10.21
C SER A 206 -11.18 18.68 -11.57
N ILE A 207 -11.90 18.99 -12.65
CA ILE A 207 -11.41 18.84 -14.03
C ILE A 207 -10.05 19.52 -14.21
N GLU A 208 -9.91 20.75 -13.73
CA GLU A 208 -8.66 21.50 -13.80
C GLU A 208 -7.49 20.78 -13.12
N ILE A 209 -7.74 20.16 -11.95
CA ILE A 209 -6.69 19.40 -11.25
C ILE A 209 -6.34 18.14 -12.03
N VAL A 210 -7.33 17.41 -12.55
CA VAL A 210 -7.08 16.21 -13.37
C VAL A 210 -6.24 16.57 -14.60
N GLU A 211 -6.53 17.69 -15.25
CA GLU A 211 -5.72 18.23 -16.35
C GLU A 211 -4.28 18.50 -15.92
N LYS A 212 -4.06 19.16 -14.77
CA LYS A 212 -2.71 19.42 -14.24
C LYS A 212 -1.96 18.11 -13.95
N LEU A 213 -2.61 17.17 -13.26
CA LEU A 213 -2.03 15.86 -12.95
C LEU A 213 -1.69 15.07 -14.23
N SER A 214 -2.50 15.19 -15.28
CA SER A 214 -2.27 14.50 -16.56
C SER A 214 -1.03 15.00 -17.30
N LYS A 215 -0.61 16.23 -17.01
CA LYS A 215 0.56 16.92 -17.61
C LYS A 215 1.84 16.78 -16.78
N LEU A 216 1.80 16.06 -15.66
CA LEU A 216 2.99 15.78 -14.87
C LEU A 216 4.06 15.04 -15.69
N PRO A 217 5.35 15.22 -15.36
CA PRO A 217 6.44 14.66 -16.16
C PRO A 217 6.47 13.11 -16.12
N PRO A 218 7.18 12.45 -17.07
CA PRO A 218 7.13 11.00 -17.25
C PRO A 218 7.62 10.17 -16.05
N ASN A 219 8.41 10.77 -15.15
CA ASN A 219 8.85 10.14 -13.91
C ASN A 219 7.74 10.09 -12.84
N VAL A 220 6.54 10.61 -13.12
CA VAL A 220 5.40 10.60 -12.19
C VAL A 220 4.28 9.72 -12.70
N CYS A 221 3.90 8.74 -11.89
CA CYS A 221 2.70 7.94 -12.09
C CYS A 221 1.67 8.28 -11.01
N VAL A 222 0.46 8.62 -11.43
CA VAL A 222 -0.65 8.99 -10.58
C VAL A 222 -1.67 7.86 -10.57
N TYR A 223 -2.04 7.46 -9.36
CA TYR A 223 -3.01 6.42 -9.09
C TYR A 223 -4.20 6.99 -8.34
N ILE A 224 -5.40 6.78 -8.87
CA ILE A 224 -6.62 7.26 -8.23
C ILE A 224 -7.43 6.09 -7.72
N SER A 225 -7.84 6.17 -6.45
CA SER A 225 -8.45 5.06 -5.70
C SER A 225 -9.97 5.14 -5.54
N TYR A 226 -10.63 6.08 -6.22
CA TYR A 226 -12.07 6.31 -6.10
C TYR A 226 -12.66 6.60 -7.47
N LEU A 227 -13.96 6.35 -7.61
CA LEU A 227 -14.67 6.59 -8.86
C LEU A 227 -15.14 8.04 -8.93
N SER A 228 -14.63 8.76 -9.92
CA SER A 228 -15.15 10.04 -10.40
C SER A 228 -15.43 9.90 -11.89
N ASP A 229 -16.53 10.52 -12.33
CA ASP A 229 -16.93 10.64 -13.73
C ASP A 229 -15.81 11.23 -14.59
N THR A 230 -15.14 12.24 -14.04
CA THR A 230 -14.07 12.98 -14.71
C THR A 230 -12.91 12.07 -15.11
N ILE A 231 -12.56 11.05 -14.32
CA ILE A 231 -11.37 10.21 -14.57
C ILE A 231 -11.62 9.17 -15.67
N LEU A 232 -12.88 8.84 -15.92
CA LEU A 232 -13.25 7.81 -16.90
C LEU A 232 -13.44 8.38 -18.31
N ASP A 233 -13.47 9.70 -18.44
CA ASP A 233 -13.42 10.39 -19.72
C ASP A 233 -12.14 10.00 -20.48
N SER A 234 -12.31 9.62 -21.74
CA SER A 234 -11.21 9.29 -22.64
C SER A 234 -10.15 10.38 -22.74
N LEU A 235 -10.52 11.64 -22.53
CA LEU A 235 -9.60 12.78 -22.55
C LEU A 235 -8.50 12.68 -21.48
N TYR A 236 -8.79 12.04 -20.33
CA TYR A 236 -7.85 11.94 -19.22
C TYR A 236 -7.25 10.55 -19.05
N LYS A 237 -7.56 9.62 -19.96
CA LYS A 237 -6.88 8.32 -20.09
C LYS A 237 -5.49 8.53 -20.70
N THR A 238 -4.58 9.04 -19.88
CA THR A 238 -3.18 9.25 -20.22
C THR A 238 -2.32 8.09 -19.72
N LYS A 239 -1.06 8.01 -20.17
CA LYS A 239 -0.08 7.06 -19.61
C LYS A 239 0.22 7.32 -18.12
N ASN A 240 -0.01 8.54 -17.65
CA ASN A 240 0.41 8.99 -16.31
C ASN A 240 -0.68 8.84 -15.26
N ILE A 241 -1.96 8.83 -15.65
CA ILE A 241 -3.08 8.61 -14.72
C ILE A 241 -3.62 7.19 -14.92
N THR A 242 -3.43 6.35 -13.92
CA THR A 242 -3.98 4.99 -13.89
C THR A 242 -5.05 4.91 -12.80
N TYR A 243 -6.23 4.41 -13.16
CA TYR A 243 -7.19 3.96 -12.16
C TYR A 243 -6.63 2.71 -11.50
N LEU A 244 -6.34 2.77 -10.20
CA LEU A 244 -5.96 1.59 -9.45
C LEU A 244 -7.14 1.07 -8.62
N PRO A 245 -7.49 -0.21 -8.80
CA PRO A 245 -8.22 -0.95 -7.78
C PRO A 245 -7.29 -1.04 -6.58
N PHE A 246 -7.70 -0.45 -5.48
CA PHE A 246 -6.83 -0.36 -4.33
C PHE A 246 -6.73 -1.69 -3.58
N LEU A 247 -5.50 -2.13 -3.25
CA LEU A 247 -5.27 -3.09 -2.17
C LEU A 247 -5.53 -2.39 -0.83
N SER A 248 -6.67 -2.63 -0.19
CA SER A 248 -6.93 -2.00 1.10
C SER A 248 -5.81 -2.38 2.08
N GLU A 249 -5.23 -1.38 2.72
CA GLU A 249 -4.23 -1.59 3.76
C GLU A 249 -4.77 -2.49 4.90
N LYS A 250 -6.08 -2.44 5.19
CA LYS A 250 -6.69 -3.22 6.28
C LYS A 250 -6.57 -4.74 6.11
N GLU A 251 -6.57 -5.25 4.88
CA GLU A 251 -6.48 -6.68 4.63
C GLU A 251 -5.89 -6.89 3.24
N LEU A 252 -4.76 -7.60 3.17
CA LEU A 252 -4.02 -7.97 1.94
C LEU A 252 -4.83 -8.77 0.88
N TYR A 253 -6.17 -8.76 0.90
CA TYR A 253 -7.02 -9.49 -0.04
C TYR A 253 -8.33 -8.76 -0.40
N ARG A 254 -8.50 -7.46 -0.08
CA ARG A 254 -9.76 -6.74 -0.37
C ARG A 254 -9.59 -5.46 -1.20
N THR A 255 -10.30 -5.39 -2.32
CA THR A 255 -10.40 -4.23 -3.22
C THR A 255 -11.60 -3.39 -2.83
N VAL A 256 -11.39 -2.23 -2.18
CA VAL A 256 -12.48 -1.33 -1.80
C VAL A 256 -12.49 -0.12 -2.72
N THR A 257 -13.54 0.03 -3.52
CA THR A 257 -13.76 1.22 -4.36
C THR A 257 -14.76 2.14 -3.65
N LYS A 258 -14.36 3.40 -3.39
CA LYS A 258 -15.30 4.43 -2.94
C LYS A 258 -16.05 4.97 -4.16
N VAL A 259 -17.38 4.79 -4.17
CA VAL A 259 -18.31 5.47 -5.09
C VAL A 259 -18.81 6.71 -4.38
N LEU A 260 -18.74 7.86 -5.04
CA LEU A 260 -19.19 9.11 -4.47
C LEU A 260 -20.71 9.26 -4.63
N ASN A 261 -21.35 9.91 -3.66
CA ASN A 261 -22.82 9.97 -3.57
C ASN A 261 -23.47 10.55 -4.84
N LYS A 262 -22.83 11.52 -5.50
CA LYS A 262 -23.36 12.12 -6.74
C LYS A 262 -23.49 11.12 -7.89
N ASN A 263 -22.69 10.05 -7.87
CA ASN A 263 -22.68 9.02 -8.90
C ASN A 263 -23.69 7.88 -8.62
N LEU A 264 -24.36 7.88 -7.47
CA LEU A 264 -25.33 6.83 -7.09
C LEU A 264 -26.61 6.81 -7.93
N ASN A 265 -26.95 7.94 -8.57
CA ASN A 265 -28.14 8.07 -9.42
C ASN A 265 -27.85 7.97 -10.93
N ASP A 266 -26.59 7.71 -11.32
CA ASP A 266 -26.23 7.55 -12.72
C ASP A 266 -26.70 6.16 -13.22
N LYS A 267 -27.51 6.14 -14.27
CA LYS A 267 -28.00 4.89 -14.91
C LYS A 267 -26.85 3.98 -15.33
N ASN A 268 -25.65 4.53 -15.51
CA ASN A 268 -24.45 3.82 -15.93
C ASN A 268 -23.52 3.45 -14.77
N LEU A 269 -23.86 3.69 -13.50
CA LEU A 269 -23.00 3.37 -12.36
C LEU A 269 -22.45 1.93 -12.43
N PHE A 270 -23.28 0.97 -12.85
CA PHE A 270 -22.86 -0.42 -13.03
C PHE A 270 -21.91 -0.64 -14.21
N SER A 271 -22.13 0.06 -15.34
CA SER A 271 -21.17 0.06 -16.46
C SER A 271 -19.84 0.70 -16.03
N PHE A 272 -19.90 1.76 -15.22
CA PHE A 272 -18.73 2.43 -14.65
C PHE A 272 -17.97 1.53 -13.68
N MET A 273 -18.66 0.84 -12.77
CA MET A 273 -18.06 -0.17 -11.89
C MET A 273 -17.47 -1.31 -12.72
N GLN A 274 -18.18 -1.86 -13.71
CA GLN A 274 -17.66 -2.95 -14.57
C GLN A 274 -16.43 -2.56 -15.38
N LYS A 275 -16.34 -1.31 -15.88
CA LYS A 275 -15.16 -0.80 -16.59
C LYS A 275 -13.96 -0.56 -15.68
N ALA A 276 -14.21 -0.28 -14.40
CA ALA A 276 -13.19 0.08 -13.43
C ALA A 276 -12.67 -1.10 -12.59
N LEU A 277 -13.41 -2.21 -12.51
CA LEU A 277 -13.06 -3.36 -11.68
C LEU A 277 -12.13 -4.35 -12.42
N PRO A 278 -11.02 -4.82 -11.82
CA PRO A 278 -10.41 -6.09 -12.19
C PRO A 278 -11.34 -7.25 -11.82
N LYS A 279 -11.11 -8.41 -12.45
CA LYS A 279 -11.98 -9.60 -12.43
C LYS A 279 -12.32 -10.22 -11.05
N VAL A 280 -11.85 -9.70 -9.91
CA VAL A 280 -12.19 -10.24 -8.58
C VAL A 280 -12.18 -9.13 -7.52
N ILE A 281 -13.23 -9.08 -6.66
CA ILE A 281 -13.22 -8.81 -5.19
C ILE A 281 -14.35 -7.89 -4.64
N GLN A 282 -14.76 -8.23 -3.39
CA GLN A 282 -15.81 -7.78 -2.44
C GLN A 282 -15.58 -6.46 -1.62
N VAL A 283 -16.66 -5.99 -0.95
CA VAL A 283 -16.78 -4.77 -0.10
C VAL A 283 -16.99 -5.09 1.41
N VAL A 284 -16.32 -4.39 2.35
CA VAL A 284 -16.56 -4.43 3.84
C VAL A 284 -16.34 -3.06 4.55
N LYS A 285 -17.03 -2.89 5.70
CA LYS A 285 -17.42 -1.76 6.59
C LYS A 285 -16.32 -1.00 7.42
N ASP A 286 -16.55 0.28 7.82
CA ASP A 286 -16.83 0.76 9.23
C ASP A 286 -16.44 2.21 9.67
N PHE A 287 -17.39 2.84 10.43
CA PHE A 287 -17.41 3.92 11.48
C PHE A 287 -16.70 5.30 11.29
N THR A 288 -17.20 6.51 11.65
CA THR A 288 -18.30 7.01 12.52
C THR A 288 -18.66 8.50 12.24
N GLN A 289 -19.92 8.88 12.55
CA GLN A 289 -20.52 10.17 13.04
C GLN A 289 -20.29 11.52 12.31
N GLN A 290 -21.33 12.07 11.65
CA GLN A 290 -22.43 12.90 12.21
C GLN A 290 -23.39 13.35 11.08
N ASP A 291 -24.53 13.94 11.47
CA ASP A 291 -25.85 13.93 10.82
C ASP A 291 -26.07 14.88 9.61
N GLU A 292 -27.22 14.69 8.93
CA GLU A 292 -27.97 15.59 8.00
C GLU A 292 -28.07 15.29 6.49
N LYS A 293 -27.20 14.48 5.85
CA LYS A 293 -27.23 14.27 4.38
C LYS A 293 -27.73 12.89 3.92
N THR A 294 -29.02 12.60 4.06
CA THR A 294 -29.64 11.38 3.49
C THR A 294 -30.00 11.62 2.02
N SER A 295 -29.36 10.89 1.09
CA SER A 295 -29.73 10.85 -0.33
C SER A 295 -30.89 9.87 -0.55
N VAL A 296 -31.84 10.18 -1.42
CA VAL A 296 -32.96 9.28 -1.77
C VAL A 296 -32.67 8.67 -3.15
N ILE A 297 -32.63 7.35 -3.29
CA ILE A 297 -32.24 6.70 -4.57
C ILE A 297 -33.15 5.51 -4.95
N LYS A 298 -33.19 5.20 -6.25
CA LYS A 298 -33.79 3.99 -6.84
C LYS A 298 -32.70 3.17 -7.53
N VAL A 299 -32.59 1.88 -7.24
CA VAL A 299 -31.56 0.99 -7.81
C VAL A 299 -32.20 -0.22 -8.47
N ASN A 300 -31.80 -0.54 -9.70
CA ASN A 300 -32.29 -1.70 -10.45
C ASN A 300 -31.13 -2.63 -10.86
N PHE A 301 -31.17 -3.87 -10.36
CA PHE A 301 -30.21 -4.94 -10.57
C PHE A 301 -30.67 -6.01 -11.60
N THR A 302 -31.81 -5.84 -12.29
CA THR A 302 -32.34 -6.84 -13.24
C THR A 302 -31.49 -7.02 -14.49
N ASN A 303 -30.63 -6.06 -14.82
CA ASN A 303 -29.74 -6.13 -15.99
C ASN A 303 -28.41 -6.84 -15.70
N LEU A 304 -28.24 -7.41 -14.51
CA LEU A 304 -27.09 -8.26 -14.19
C LEU A 304 -27.18 -9.55 -14.99
N LYS A 305 -26.23 -9.78 -15.91
CA LYS A 305 -26.04 -11.09 -16.57
C LYS A 305 -25.62 -12.13 -15.52
N GLU A 306 -26.13 -13.35 -15.63
CA GLU A 306 -25.98 -14.43 -14.63
C GLU A 306 -24.53 -14.85 -14.33
N GLU A 307 -23.55 -14.46 -15.17
CA GLU A 307 -22.13 -14.77 -14.99
C GLU A 307 -21.45 -13.96 -13.86
N PHE A 308 -22.15 -13.02 -13.22
CA PHE A 308 -21.58 -12.15 -12.19
C PHE A 308 -22.02 -12.59 -10.78
N CYS A 309 -21.12 -13.26 -10.06
CA CYS A 309 -21.28 -13.51 -8.63
C CYS A 309 -21.00 -12.22 -7.83
N MET A 310 -22.07 -11.52 -7.45
CA MET A 310 -22.04 -10.39 -6.53
C MET A 310 -22.41 -10.90 -5.14
N GLU A 311 -21.44 -11.00 -4.23
CA GLU A 311 -21.70 -11.59 -2.91
C GLU A 311 -22.38 -10.59 -1.95
N ILE A 312 -21.98 -9.32 -1.95
CA ILE A 312 -22.59 -8.25 -1.12
C ILE A 312 -22.40 -6.85 -1.77
N VAL A 313 -23.45 -6.01 -1.76
CA VAL A 313 -23.41 -4.55 -2.01
C VAL A 313 -23.99 -3.83 -0.79
N VAL A 314 -23.31 -2.80 -0.29
CA VAL A 314 -23.81 -1.99 0.84
C VAL A 314 -23.71 -0.51 0.51
N LEU A 315 -24.83 0.21 0.61
CA LEU A 315 -25.00 1.63 0.32
C LEU A 315 -25.36 2.35 1.63
N TYR A 316 -24.84 3.56 1.88
CA TYR A 316 -25.01 4.26 3.16
C TYR A 316 -25.51 5.70 3.00
N LYS A 317 -26.35 6.14 3.96
CA LYS A 317 -27.14 7.41 3.92
C LYS A 317 -28.01 7.52 2.66
N VAL A 318 -28.57 6.39 2.28
CA VAL A 318 -29.46 6.23 1.15
C VAL A 318 -30.83 5.80 1.69
N ARG A 319 -31.88 6.56 1.42
CA ARG A 319 -33.25 6.07 1.52
C ARG A 319 -33.60 5.43 0.17
N PHE A 320 -33.71 4.11 0.15
CA PHE A 320 -34.22 3.43 -1.04
C PHE A 320 -35.71 3.72 -1.16
N VAL A 321 -36.12 4.31 -2.28
CA VAL A 321 -37.55 4.35 -2.64
C VAL A 321 -37.96 3.00 -3.23
N GLU A 322 -37.04 2.36 -3.95
CA GLU A 322 -37.29 1.12 -4.67
C GLU A 322 -35.97 0.38 -4.96
N LEU A 323 -35.96 -0.92 -4.68
CA LEU A 323 -34.85 -1.85 -4.91
C LEU A 323 -35.36 -2.99 -5.79
N ILE A 324 -34.91 -3.07 -7.04
CA ILE A 324 -35.35 -4.10 -8.00
C ILE A 324 -34.21 -5.10 -8.18
N MET A 325 -34.43 -6.38 -7.83
CA MET A 325 -33.42 -7.43 -7.86
C MET A 325 -33.65 -8.42 -9.01
N SER A 326 -32.58 -9.04 -9.53
CA SER A 326 -32.71 -10.22 -10.40
C SER A 326 -33.24 -11.42 -9.61
N LYS A 327 -33.96 -12.34 -10.28
CA LYS A 327 -34.55 -13.56 -9.68
C LYS A 327 -33.50 -14.50 -9.07
N THR A 328 -32.22 -14.33 -9.40
CA THR A 328 -31.11 -15.19 -8.99
C THR A 328 -30.36 -14.71 -7.74
N VAL A 329 -30.72 -13.56 -7.15
CA VAL A 329 -30.02 -12.97 -5.99
C VAL A 329 -30.72 -13.30 -4.68
N LYS A 330 -29.97 -13.74 -3.65
CA LYS A 330 -30.46 -13.95 -2.27
C LYS A 330 -29.93 -12.85 -1.33
N ILE A 331 -30.82 -12.27 -0.53
CA ILE A 331 -30.45 -11.29 0.51
C ILE A 331 -29.98 -12.05 1.75
N LEU A 332 -28.70 -11.95 2.10
CA LEU A 332 -28.11 -12.67 3.23
C LEU A 332 -28.27 -11.93 4.58
N LYS A 333 -28.48 -10.60 4.56
CA LYS A 333 -28.77 -9.80 5.75
C LYS A 333 -29.32 -8.42 5.39
N THR A 334 -30.40 -8.00 6.03
CA THR A 334 -30.86 -6.61 6.10
C THR A 334 -30.57 -6.08 7.51
N ARG A 335 -29.97 -4.89 7.61
CA ARG A 335 -29.86 -4.13 8.86
C ARG A 335 -30.17 -2.68 8.57
#